data_AF-A0A2E0ZN52-F1
#
_entry.id   AF-A0A2E0ZN52-F1
#
_cell.length_a   1.000
_cell.length_b   1.000
_cell.length_c   1.000
_cell.angle_alpha   90.00
_cell.angle_beta   90.00
_cell.angle_gamma   90.00
#
_symmetry.space_group_name_H-M   'P 1'
#
loop_
_entity.id
_entity.type
_entity.pdbx_description
1 polymer ?
#
loop_
_entity_poly.entity_id
_entity_poly.type
_entity_poly.pdbx_seq_one_letter_code
_entity_poly.pdbx_strand_id
1 'polypeptide(L)'
;MLTNNEQGRALINSAAYAIISEKAPHELPLYVSYRDSYFANPKLFLETPQTKDEALGFGTSIHLEAFSQVVFPILSTMLTLLIQEAVKAMGKDTGTSAVKWLQGLFDKKPNDKAPTFTSKQLAEIKKELDKIADKESRCLNIKKPEIEIIRDALLARLALHNS
;
A
#
# COMPACT_ATOMS: atom_id res chain seq x y z
N MET A 1 -8.65 -6.56 -9.63
CA MET A 1 -7.57 -5.82 -8.94
C MET A 1 -8.20 -4.69 -8.14
N LEU A 2 -7.62 -4.29 -7.01
CA LEU A 2 -8.15 -3.19 -6.18
C LEU A 2 -8.25 -1.87 -6.94
N THR A 3 -7.40 -1.67 -7.93
CA THR A 3 -7.40 -0.52 -8.83
C THR A 3 -8.60 -0.45 -9.78
N ASN A 4 -9.40 -1.53 -9.91
CA ASN A 4 -10.51 -1.59 -10.87
C ASN A 4 -11.83 -1.04 -10.34
N ASN A 5 -11.92 -0.75 -9.04
CA ASN A 5 -13.12 -0.18 -8.44
C ASN A 5 -12.77 1.06 -7.60
N GLU A 6 -13.75 1.94 -7.43
CA GLU A 6 -13.55 3.23 -6.75
C GLU A 6 -13.11 3.06 -5.29
N GLN A 7 -13.70 2.10 -4.58
CA GLN A 7 -13.41 1.84 -3.17
C GLN A 7 -11.97 1.37 -2.95
N GLY A 8 -11.48 0.46 -3.80
CA GLY A 8 -10.11 -0.04 -3.74
C GLY A 8 -9.10 1.02 -4.15
N ARG A 9 -9.42 1.87 -5.14
CA ARG A 9 -8.60 3.06 -5.46
C ARG A 9 -8.55 4.03 -4.29
N ALA A 10 -9.68 4.30 -3.65
CA ALA A 10 -9.76 5.19 -2.50
C ALA A 10 -8.98 4.65 -1.29
N LEU A 11 -9.01 3.33 -1.05
CA LEU A 11 -8.21 2.67 -0.02
C LEU A 11 -6.71 2.75 -0.31
N ILE A 12 -6.29 2.43 -1.53
CA ILE A 12 -4.87 2.56 -1.93
C ILE A 12 -4.41 4.00 -1.78
N ASN A 13 -5.24 4.96 -2.21
CA ASN A 13 -4.96 6.39 -2.09
C ASN A 13 -4.80 6.83 -0.63
N SER A 14 -5.77 6.52 0.25
CA SER A 14 -5.71 6.93 1.66
C SER A 14 -4.51 6.32 2.37
N ALA A 15 -4.25 5.03 2.15
CA ALA A 15 -3.12 4.34 2.74
C ALA A 15 -1.77 4.88 2.21
N ALA A 16 -1.64 5.09 0.90
CA ALA A 16 -0.42 5.63 0.30
C ALA A 16 -0.15 7.06 0.79
N TYR A 17 -1.19 7.90 0.85
CA TYR A 17 -1.07 9.26 1.36
C TYR A 17 -0.64 9.28 2.83
N ALA A 18 -1.25 8.43 3.67
CA ALA A 18 -0.88 8.32 5.08
C ALA A 18 0.58 7.88 5.27
N ILE A 19 1.03 6.89 4.50
CA ILE A 19 2.41 6.37 4.61
C ILE A 19 3.42 7.39 4.07
N ILE A 20 3.17 8.02 2.92
CA ILE A 20 4.07 9.01 2.31
C ILE A 20 4.14 10.27 3.18
N SER A 21 3.00 10.77 3.68
CA SER A 21 3.00 11.94 4.57
C SER A 21 3.78 11.72 5.86
N GLU A 22 3.85 10.48 6.36
CA GLU A 22 4.59 10.14 7.58
C GLU A 22 6.07 9.85 7.30
N LYS A 23 6.39 9.12 6.22
CA LYS A 23 7.73 8.57 5.98
C LYS A 23 8.56 9.37 4.97
N ALA A 24 7.91 10.04 4.02
CA ALA A 24 8.56 10.85 2.99
C ALA A 24 7.74 12.13 2.71
N PRO A 25 7.53 13.01 3.71
CA PRO A 25 6.68 14.20 3.54
C PRO A 25 7.17 15.15 2.45
N HIS A 26 8.47 15.14 2.17
CA HIS A 26 9.09 15.92 1.10
C HIS A 26 8.63 15.48 -0.32
N GLU A 27 8.11 14.26 -0.47
CA GLU A 27 7.57 13.76 -1.73
C GLU A 27 6.07 14.06 -1.92
N LEU A 28 5.39 14.62 -0.91
CA LEU A 28 3.97 14.99 -1.00
C LEU A 28 3.62 15.92 -2.18
N PRO A 29 4.47 16.90 -2.57
CA PRO A 29 4.19 17.71 -3.77
C PRO A 29 4.09 16.87 -5.05
N LEU A 30 4.82 15.76 -5.14
CA LEU A 30 4.83 14.86 -6.29
C LEU A 30 3.74 13.78 -6.20
N TYR A 31 3.19 13.56 -5.00
CA TYR A 31 2.21 12.50 -4.72
C TYR A 31 1.04 12.46 -5.72
N VAL A 32 0.46 13.62 -6.04
CA VAL A 32 -0.69 13.70 -6.95
C VAL A 32 -0.34 13.17 -8.34
N SER A 33 0.84 13.52 -8.85
CA SER A 33 1.35 13.04 -10.15
C SER A 33 1.57 11.53 -10.14
N TYR A 34 2.23 11.02 -9.09
CA TYR A 34 2.48 9.58 -8.92
C TYR A 34 1.18 8.77 -8.80
N ARG A 35 0.23 9.26 -7.99
CA ARG A 35 -1.08 8.67 -7.80
C ARG A 35 -1.84 8.57 -9.12
N ASP A 36 -1.91 9.66 -9.86
CA ASP A 36 -2.69 9.72 -11.10
C ASP A 36 -2.05 8.82 -12.17
N SER A 37 -0.73 8.83 -12.26
CA SER A 37 0.04 7.93 -13.13
C SER A 37 -0.16 6.46 -12.78
N TYR A 38 -0.13 6.11 -11.48
CA TYR A 38 -0.38 4.74 -11.01
C TYR A 38 -1.80 4.28 -11.37
N PHE A 39 -2.82 5.09 -11.09
CA PHE A 39 -4.20 4.70 -11.39
C PHE A 39 -4.54 4.72 -12.87
N ALA A 40 -3.83 5.51 -13.69
CA ALA A 40 -3.99 5.48 -15.15
C ALA A 40 -3.50 4.16 -15.73
N ASN A 41 -2.35 3.64 -15.26
CA ASN A 41 -1.85 2.34 -15.69
C ASN A 41 -1.05 1.61 -14.60
N PRO A 42 -1.71 0.83 -13.71
CA PRO A 42 -1.02 0.17 -12.60
C PRO A 42 0.01 -0.87 -13.03
N LYS A 43 -0.17 -1.50 -14.19
CA LYS A 43 0.73 -2.54 -14.70
C LYS A 43 2.03 -1.95 -15.24
N LEU A 44 1.93 -0.84 -15.96
CA LEU A 44 3.09 -0.17 -16.54
C LEU A 44 3.74 0.84 -15.59
N PHE A 45 3.17 1.08 -14.40
CA PHE A 45 3.67 2.11 -13.48
C PHE A 45 5.13 1.92 -13.07
N LEU A 46 5.57 0.66 -12.91
CA LEU A 46 6.95 0.32 -12.61
C LEU A 46 7.83 0.10 -13.86
N GLU A 47 7.21 -0.12 -15.02
CA GLU A 47 7.90 -0.35 -16.30
C GLU A 47 8.14 0.94 -17.07
N THR A 48 7.39 2.00 -16.75
CA THR A 48 7.52 3.31 -17.39
C THR A 48 8.51 4.12 -16.57
N PRO A 49 9.76 4.34 -17.04
CA PRO A 49 10.54 5.41 -16.47
C PRO A 49 9.70 6.69 -16.64
N GLN A 50 9.46 7.41 -15.55
CA GLN A 50 8.73 8.68 -15.57
C GLN A 50 9.53 9.81 -16.26
N THR A 51 10.26 9.48 -17.31
CA THR A 51 11.03 10.36 -18.17
C THR A 51 10.23 10.65 -19.44
N LYS A 52 9.05 11.23 -19.30
CA LYS A 52 8.45 11.97 -20.41
C LYS A 52 8.31 13.41 -19.97
N ASP A 53 9.27 14.21 -20.46
CA ASP A 53 9.37 15.67 -20.45
C ASP A 53 10.29 16.40 -19.44
N GLU A 54 11.26 15.73 -18.82
CA GLU A 54 12.46 16.43 -18.30
C GLU A 54 13.75 15.86 -18.90
N ALA A 55 14.00 16.23 -20.15
CA ALA A 55 15.27 16.03 -20.82
C ALA A 55 16.29 17.08 -20.35
N LEU A 56 16.93 16.86 -19.20
CA LEU A 56 18.22 17.48 -18.85
C LEU A 56 19.12 16.47 -18.12
N GLY A 57 19.79 15.62 -18.91
CA GLY A 57 21.21 15.32 -18.72
C GLY A 57 21.70 14.74 -17.40
N PHE A 58 21.00 13.78 -16.78
CA PHE A 58 21.64 12.91 -15.78
C PHE A 58 21.52 11.44 -16.17
N GLY A 59 22.68 10.78 -16.14
CA GLY A 59 22.92 9.44 -16.64
C GLY A 59 22.01 8.39 -16.02
N THR A 60 21.62 7.46 -16.89
CA THR A 60 20.85 6.26 -16.65
C THR A 60 21.40 5.40 -15.51
N SER A 61 20.70 5.41 -14.38
CA SER A 61 20.52 4.24 -13.54
C SER A 61 19.04 4.16 -13.20
N ILE A 62 18.41 3.05 -13.57
CA ILE A 62 17.02 2.71 -13.23
C ILE A 62 17.00 2.41 -11.73
N HIS A 63 17.10 3.47 -10.93
CA HIS A 63 16.84 3.44 -9.51
C HIS A 63 15.42 3.98 -9.36
N LEU A 64 14.54 3.16 -8.78
CA LEU A 64 13.33 3.66 -8.15
C LEU A 64 13.80 4.56 -7.00
N GLU A 65 14.09 5.83 -7.29
CA GLU A 65 14.70 6.76 -6.33
C GLU A 65 13.66 7.38 -5.40
N ALA A 66 12.40 7.48 -5.85
CA ALA A 66 11.32 8.06 -5.07
C ALA A 66 10.50 6.96 -4.37
N PHE A 67 10.32 7.11 -3.06
CA PHE A 67 9.50 6.20 -2.25
C PHE A 67 8.05 6.12 -2.77
N SER A 68 7.54 7.23 -3.32
CA SER A 68 6.22 7.32 -3.95
C SER A 68 6.04 6.42 -5.18
N GLN A 69 7.12 6.07 -5.90
CA GLN A 69 7.06 5.13 -7.03
C GLN A 69 6.92 3.67 -6.59
N VAL A 70 7.41 3.33 -5.40
CA VAL A 70 7.38 1.96 -4.88
C VAL A 70 6.16 1.70 -3.98
N VAL A 71 5.64 2.74 -3.33
CA VAL A 71 4.53 2.61 -2.39
C VAL A 71 3.29 2.03 -3.04
N PHE A 72 2.83 2.56 -4.18
CA PHE A 72 1.53 2.13 -4.74
C PHE A 72 1.46 0.64 -5.12
N PRO A 73 2.43 0.08 -5.86
CA PRO A 73 2.39 -1.33 -6.26
C PRO A 73 2.47 -2.28 -5.06
N ILE A 74 3.43 -2.04 -4.15
CA ILE A 74 3.62 -2.85 -2.94
C ILE A 74 2.36 -2.81 -2.08
N LEU A 75 1.84 -1.60 -1.85
CA LEU A 75 0.68 -1.39 -1.01
C LEU A 75 -0.57 -2.04 -1.60
N SER A 76 -0.76 -2.01 -2.91
CA SER A 76 -1.87 -2.71 -3.56
C SER A 76 -1.80 -4.23 -3.34
N THR A 77 -0.62 -4.84 -3.43
CA THR A 77 -0.45 -6.28 -3.14
C THR A 77 -0.76 -6.59 -1.68
N MET A 78 -0.18 -5.83 -0.75
CA MET A 78 -0.38 -6.04 0.70
C MET A 78 -1.84 -5.80 1.13
N LEU A 79 -2.48 -4.75 0.64
CA LEU A 79 -3.90 -4.46 0.92
C LEU A 79 -4.82 -5.55 0.35
N THR A 80 -4.48 -6.14 -0.80
CA THR A 80 -5.27 -7.24 -1.37
C THR A 80 -5.30 -8.44 -0.42
N LEU A 81 -4.14 -8.79 0.16
CA LEU A 81 -4.05 -9.84 1.18
C LEU A 81 -4.86 -9.47 2.42
N LEU A 82 -4.70 -8.24 2.93
CA LEU A 82 -5.43 -7.79 4.12
C LEU A 82 -6.95 -7.83 3.93
N ILE A 83 -7.46 -7.50 2.73
CA ILE A 83 -8.89 -7.63 2.42
C ILE A 83 -9.32 -9.09 2.47
N GLN A 84 -8.54 -10.00 1.90
CA GLN A 84 -8.88 -11.43 1.92
C GLN A 84 -8.94 -11.97 3.35
N GLU A 85 -7.98 -11.60 4.20
CA GLU A 85 -7.97 -12.00 5.61
C GLU A 85 -9.10 -11.35 6.40
N ALA A 86 -9.42 -10.08 6.13
CA ALA A 86 -10.54 -9.39 6.75
C ALA A 86 -11.88 -10.02 6.37
N VAL A 87 -12.10 -10.36 5.09
CA VAL A 87 -13.31 -11.06 4.63
C VAL A 87 -13.45 -12.41 5.34
N LYS A 88 -12.36 -13.18 5.47
CA LYS A 88 -12.37 -14.45 6.23
C LYS A 88 -12.73 -14.24 7.70
N ALA A 89 -12.15 -13.22 8.34
CA ALA A 89 -12.40 -12.92 9.75
C ALA A 89 -13.84 -12.45 10.00
N MET A 90 -14.45 -11.73 9.06
CA MET A 90 -15.83 -11.24 9.17
C MET A 90 -16.89 -12.28 8.80
N GLY A 91 -16.49 -13.46 8.32
CA GLY A 91 -17.32 -14.66 8.17
C GLY A 91 -18.35 -14.65 7.03
N LYS A 92 -19.19 -13.60 6.94
CA LYS A 92 -20.28 -13.47 5.95
C LYS A 92 -20.38 -12.11 5.29
N ASP A 93 -19.50 -11.18 5.63
CA ASP A 93 -19.57 -9.81 5.14
C ASP A 93 -18.92 -9.66 3.76
N THR A 94 -19.49 -8.79 2.93
CA THR A 94 -19.03 -8.58 1.55
C THR A 94 -17.66 -7.88 1.54
N GLY A 95 -16.86 -8.08 0.48
CA GLY A 95 -15.55 -7.42 0.33
C GLY A 95 -15.59 -5.89 0.49
N THR A 96 -16.73 -5.27 0.27
CA THR A 96 -17.00 -3.84 0.54
C THR A 96 -16.81 -3.47 2.01
N SER A 97 -17.29 -4.28 2.94
CA SER A 97 -17.16 -4.04 4.39
C SER A 97 -15.70 -4.15 4.83
N ALA A 98 -14.94 -5.09 4.24
CA ALA A 98 -13.51 -5.24 4.46
C ALA A 98 -12.72 -4.02 3.98
N VAL A 99 -13.04 -3.52 2.78
CA VAL A 99 -12.39 -2.33 2.22
C VAL A 99 -12.69 -1.11 3.09
N LYS A 100 -13.95 -0.87 3.47
CA LYS A 100 -14.33 0.24 4.35
C LYS A 100 -13.66 0.18 5.71
N TRP A 101 -13.57 -1.01 6.29
CA TRP A 101 -12.87 -1.20 7.57
C TRP A 101 -11.38 -0.86 7.44
N LEU A 102 -10.69 -1.43 6.44
CA LEU A 102 -9.27 -1.12 6.19
C LEU A 102 -9.05 0.37 5.91
N GLN A 103 -9.98 1.01 5.21
CA GLN A 103 -9.90 2.45 4.92
C GLN A 103 -9.97 3.27 6.21
N GLY A 104 -10.80 2.84 7.16
CA GLY A 104 -10.89 3.39 8.51
C GLY A 104 -9.60 3.26 9.34
N LEU A 105 -8.64 2.40 8.98
CA LEU A 105 -7.34 2.33 9.65
C LEU A 105 -6.43 3.53 9.29
N PHE A 106 -6.67 4.14 8.14
CA PHE A 106 -5.88 5.27 7.63
C PHE A 106 -6.58 6.61 7.81
N ASP A 107 -7.90 6.58 8.05
CA ASP A 107 -8.67 7.77 8.39
C ASP A 107 -8.50 8.14 9.89
N LYS A 108 -8.54 9.44 10.20
CA LYS A 108 -8.42 9.95 11.58
C LYS A 108 -9.63 9.64 12.48
N LYS A 109 -10.63 8.88 11.99
CA LYS A 109 -11.86 8.58 12.72
C LYS A 109 -11.85 7.11 13.16
N PRO A 110 -11.93 6.82 14.46
CA PRO A 110 -12.04 5.44 14.93
C PRO A 110 -13.31 4.81 14.36
N ASN A 111 -13.18 3.55 13.91
CA ASN A 111 -14.28 2.78 13.34
C ASN A 111 -14.76 1.77 14.39
N ASP A 112 -15.95 2.00 14.94
CA ASP A 112 -16.53 1.20 16.04
C ASP A 112 -16.93 -0.24 15.64
N LYS A 113 -16.82 -0.61 14.35
CA LYS A 113 -17.12 -1.96 13.84
C LYS A 113 -15.89 -2.66 13.27
N ALA A 114 -14.76 -2.55 13.95
CA ALA A 114 -13.54 -3.22 13.55
C ALA A 114 -13.62 -4.74 13.83
N PRO A 115 -13.33 -5.63 12.86
CA PRO A 115 -12.97 -7.00 13.17
C PRO A 115 -11.74 -7.01 14.08
N THR A 116 -11.90 -7.62 15.26
CA THR A 116 -10.79 -7.87 16.17
C THR A 116 -10.02 -9.10 15.67
N PHE A 117 -8.75 -8.92 15.34
CA PHE A 117 -7.86 -10.02 15.00
C PHE A 117 -7.24 -10.59 16.27
N THR A 118 -7.31 -11.90 16.40
CA THR A 118 -6.56 -12.61 17.45
C THR A 118 -5.06 -12.45 17.22
N SER A 119 -4.25 -12.56 18.29
CA SER A 119 -2.78 -12.50 18.18
C SER A 119 -2.22 -13.55 17.21
N LYS A 120 -2.90 -14.71 17.10
CA LYS A 120 -2.55 -15.76 16.14
C LYS A 120 -2.79 -15.32 14.69
N GLN A 121 -3.91 -14.64 14.41
CA GLN A 121 -4.19 -14.10 13.08
C GLN A 121 -3.24 -12.96 12.71
N LEU A 122 -2.89 -12.09 13.66
CA LEU A 122 -1.90 -11.03 13.43
C LEU A 122 -0.51 -11.60 13.10
N ALA A 123 -0.10 -12.68 13.77
CA ALA A 123 1.15 -13.36 13.48
C ALA A 123 1.16 -13.98 12.06
N GLU A 124 0.04 -14.57 11.63
CA GLU A 124 -0.09 -15.12 10.28
C GLU A 124 -0.08 -14.02 9.22
N ILE A 125 -0.83 -12.92 9.44
CA ILE A 125 -0.82 -11.74 8.57
C ILE A 125 0.60 -11.20 8.43
N LYS A 126 1.34 -11.05 9.54
CA LYS A 126 2.73 -10.61 9.51
C LYS A 126 3.59 -11.52 8.63
N LYS A 127 3.47 -12.84 8.81
CA LYS A 127 4.23 -13.83 8.03
C LYS A 127 3.91 -13.77 6.53
N GLU A 128 2.65 -13.55 6.17
CA GLU A 128 2.25 -13.38 4.77
C GLU A 128 2.75 -12.05 4.19
N LEU A 129 2.71 -10.97 4.96
CA LEU A 129 3.30 -9.69 4.54
C LEU A 129 4.81 -9.78 4.37
N ASP A 130 5.51 -10.54 5.21
CA ASP A 130 6.96 -10.82 5.06
C ASP A 130 7.25 -11.57 3.76
N LYS A 131 6.43 -12.57 3.40
CA LYS A 131 6.54 -13.27 2.12
C LYS A 131 6.30 -12.35 0.93
N ILE A 132 5.29 -11.47 1.02
CA ILE A 132 5.04 -10.45 -0.01
C ILE A 132 6.25 -9.53 -0.10
N ALA A 133 6.80 -9.08 1.01
CA ALA A 133 7.94 -8.17 1.02
C ALA A 133 9.17 -8.78 0.35
N ASP A 134 9.50 -10.03 0.68
CA ASP A 134 10.61 -10.76 0.06
C ASP A 134 10.37 -11.02 -1.44
N LYS A 135 9.13 -11.33 -1.82
CA LYS A 135 8.76 -11.55 -3.23
C LYS A 135 8.86 -10.27 -4.03
N GLU A 136 8.27 -9.18 -3.56
CA GLU A 136 8.27 -7.89 -4.24
C GLU A 136 9.67 -7.29 -4.33
N SER A 137 10.53 -7.46 -3.30
CA SER A 137 11.94 -7.04 -3.37
C SER A 137 12.67 -7.73 -4.52
N ARG A 138 12.39 -9.02 -4.76
CA ARG A 138 13.00 -9.78 -5.85
C ARG A 138 12.38 -9.46 -7.21
N CYS A 139 11.05 -9.37 -7.29
CA CYS A 139 10.34 -9.18 -8.55
C CYS A 139 10.49 -7.76 -9.10
N LEU A 140 10.53 -6.76 -8.21
CA LEU A 140 10.54 -5.34 -8.58
C LEU A 140 11.91 -4.69 -8.43
N ASN A 141 12.93 -5.43 -7.97
CA ASN A 141 14.27 -4.92 -7.68
C ASN A 141 14.26 -3.70 -6.73
N ILE A 142 13.31 -3.70 -5.78
CA ILE A 142 13.13 -2.63 -4.79
C ILE A 142 13.98 -2.92 -3.55
N LYS A 143 14.52 -1.85 -2.94
CA LYS A 143 15.33 -1.95 -1.73
C LYS A 143 14.48 -2.49 -0.58
N LYS A 144 14.97 -3.56 0.05
CA LYS A 144 14.30 -4.21 1.18
C LYS A 144 13.81 -3.23 2.28
N PRO A 145 14.59 -2.21 2.69
CA PRO A 145 14.15 -1.24 3.69
C PRO A 145 12.86 -0.48 3.33
N GLU A 146 12.62 -0.14 2.06
CA GLU A 146 11.42 0.60 1.63
C GLU A 146 10.16 -0.26 1.79
N ILE A 147 10.28 -1.55 1.48
CA ILE A 147 9.18 -2.50 1.60
C ILE A 147 8.87 -2.80 3.07
N GLU A 148 9.92 -2.89 3.90
CA GLU A 148 9.80 -3.06 5.36
C GLU A 148 9.08 -1.86 6.00
N ILE A 149 9.38 -0.63 5.56
CA ILE A 149 8.68 0.58 6.03
C ILE A 149 7.18 0.51 5.76
N ILE A 150 6.78 0.09 4.55
CA ILE A 150 5.37 -0.05 4.17
C ILE A 150 4.69 -1.14 5.01
N ARG A 151 5.33 -2.32 5.13
CA ARG A 151 4.85 -3.43 5.95
C ARG A 151 4.63 -2.99 7.41
N ASP A 152 5.64 -2.35 8.00
CA ASP A 152 5.62 -1.97 9.41
C ASP A 152 4.57 -0.89 9.68
N ALA A 153 4.37 0.04 8.74
CA ALA A 153 3.29 1.00 8.81
C ALA A 153 1.92 0.31 8.80
N LEU A 154 1.69 -0.68 7.94
CA LEU A 154 0.44 -1.46 7.91
C LEU A 154 0.21 -2.21 9.22
N LEU A 155 1.23 -2.90 9.73
CA LEU A 155 1.16 -3.65 10.99
C LEU A 155 0.88 -2.74 12.19
N ALA A 156 1.52 -1.56 12.23
CA ALA A 156 1.27 -0.58 13.29
C ALA A 156 -0.19 -0.11 13.27
N ARG A 157 -0.76 0.18 12.09
CA ARG A 157 -2.17 0.58 11.96
C ARG A 157 -3.12 -0.53 12.36
N LEU A 158 -2.81 -1.78 12.01
CA LEU A 158 -3.59 -2.94 12.46
C LEU A 158 -3.51 -3.12 13.98
N ALA A 159 -2.34 -2.93 14.60
CA ALA A 159 -2.17 -3.07 16.04
C ALA A 159 -2.92 -1.99 16.84
N LEU A 160 -2.86 -0.74 16.38
CA LEU A 160 -3.54 0.40 17.02
C LEU A 160 -5.07 0.25 17.04
N HIS A 161 -5.66 -0.39 16.02
CA HIS A 161 -7.10 -0.61 15.94
C HIS A 161 -7.57 -1.94 16.54
N ASN A 162 -6.64 -2.78 17.03
CA ASN A 162 -6.94 -4.01 17.77
C ASN A 162 -6.77 -3.83 19.30
N SER A 163 -6.39 -2.64 19.77
CA SER A 163 -6.22 -2.29 21.19
C SER A 163 -7.45 -1.58 21.72
#